data_AF-X1A7Y7-F1
#
_entry.id   AF-X1A7Y7-F1
#
_cell.length_a   1.000
_cell.length_b   1.000
_cell.length_c   1.000
_cell.angle_alpha   90.00
_cell.angle_beta   90.00
_cell.angle_gamma   90.00
#
_symmetry.space_group_name_H-M   'P 1'
#
loop_
_entity.id
_entity.type
_entity.pdbx_description
1 polymer ?
#
loop_
_entity_poly.entity_id
_entity_poly.type
_entity_poly.pdbx_seq_one_letter_code
_entity_poly.pdbx_strand_id
1 'polypeptide(L)' 'MDKKATDYNSAMSRKSKIIKATLGLDYDQFELPGIGFDYESMMEKAG' A
#
# COMPACT_ATOMS: atom_id res chain seq x y z
N MET A 1 13.43 15.33 22.11
CA MET A 1 12.21 14.49 21.96
C MET A 1 12.17 14.00 20.53
N ASP A 2 12.79 12.86 20.26
CA ASP A 2 12.68 12.15 18.99
C ASP A 2 11.23 11.72 18.80
N LYS A 3 10.46 12.52 18.04
CA LYS A 3 9.15 12.12 17.54
C LYS A 3 9.39 10.95 16.58
N LYS A 4 9.46 9.74 17.15
CA LYS A 4 9.33 8.48 16.39
C LYS A 4 8.18 8.69 15.41
N ALA A 5 8.45 8.42 14.14
CA ALA A 5 7.54 8.52 13.00
C ALA A 5 6.31 7.61 13.19
N THR A 6 5.44 8.03 14.09
CA THR A 6 4.19 7.36 14.51
C THR A 6 2.99 8.12 13.96
N ASP A 7 3.24 9.19 13.19
CA ASP A 7 2.20 9.78 12.38
C ASP A 7 1.76 8.78 11.31
N TYR A 8 0.43 8.71 11.15
CA TYR A 8 -0.25 7.80 10.24
C TYR A 8 0.37 7.82 8.83
N ASN A 9 0.77 9.01 8.37
CA ASN A 9 1.38 9.21 7.06
C ASN A 9 2.75 8.51 6.94
N SER A 10 3.62 8.60 7.96
CA SER A 10 4.89 7.87 7.93
C SER A 10 4.71 6.35 7.97
N ALA A 11 3.72 5.87 8.73
CA ALA A 11 3.39 4.44 8.79
C ALA A 11 2.88 3.92 7.43
N MET A 12 1.94 4.64 6.81
CA MET A 12 1.38 4.28 5.50
C MET A 12 2.42 4.37 4.38
N SER A 13 3.29 5.39 4.39
CA SER A 13 4.38 5.52 3.42
C SER A 13 5.36 4.35 3.48
N ARG A 14 5.70 3.88 4.69
CA ARG A 14 6.55 2.69 4.88
C ARG A 14 5.86 1.41 4.39
N LYS A 15 4.58 1.23 4.68
CA LYS A 15 3.79 0.09 4.24
C LYS A 15 3.74 0.01 2.71
N SER A 16 3.43 1.11 2.04
CA SER A 16 3.39 1.21 0.57
C SER A 16 4.76 0.86 -0.05
N LYS A 17 5.87 1.39 0.51
CA LYS A 17 7.23 1.04 0.05
C LYS A 17 7.56 -0.44 0.20
N ILE A 18 7.20 -1.06 1.32
CA ILE A 18 7.47 -2.49 1.55
C ILE A 18 6.68 -3.32 0.54
N ILE A 19 5.39 -3.04 0.37
CA ILE A 19 4.54 -3.79 -0.57
C ILE A 19 5.05 -3.64 -2.01
N LYS A 20 5.39 -2.42 -2.43
CA LYS A 20 5.98 -2.16 -3.75
C LYS A 20 7.31 -2.87 -3.96
N ALA A 21 8.18 -2.91 -2.95
CA ALA A 21 9.47 -3.59 -3.04
C ALA A 21 9.36 -5.12 -2.99
N THR A 22 8.34 -5.65 -2.31
CA THR A 22 8.19 -7.10 -2.08
C THR A 22 7.38 -7.77 -3.18
N LEU A 23 6.33 -7.10 -3.65
CA LEU A 23 5.41 -7.64 -4.66
C LEU A 23 5.61 -6.97 -6.03
N GLY A 24 6.36 -5.87 -6.14
CA GLY A 24 6.46 -5.10 -7.40
C GLY A 24 5.16 -4.37 -7.78
N LEU A 25 4.15 -4.41 -6.91
CA LEU A 25 2.80 -3.92 -7.18
C LEU A 25 2.54 -2.61 -6.46
N ASP A 26 1.99 -1.66 -7.21
CA ASP A 26 1.55 -0.38 -6.67
C ASP A 26 0.10 -0.54 -6.18
N TYR A 27 -0.08 -0.63 -4.87
CA TYR A 27 -1.36 -0.97 -4.22
C TYR A 27 -2.45 0.06 -4.50
N ASP A 28 -2.05 1.31 -4.71
CA ASP A 28 -2.94 2.43 -5.02
C ASP A 28 -3.66 2.24 -6.37
N GLN A 29 -3.14 1.36 -7.26
CA GLN A 29 -3.78 1.05 -8.55
C GLN A 29 -5.03 0.18 -8.39
N PHE A 30 -5.21 -0.45 -7.23
CA PHE A 30 -6.33 -1.34 -6.95
C PHE A 30 -7.32 -0.71 -5.95
N GLU A 31 -7.02 0.48 -5.42
CA GLU A 31 -7.99 1.24 -4.65
C GLU A 31 -9.08 1.78 -5.60
N LEU A 32 -10.32 1.39 -5.31
CA LEU A 32 -11.50 1.90 -5.99
C LEU A 32 -12.02 3.12 -5.24
N PRO A 33 -12.77 4.02 -5.90
CA PRO A 33 -13.38 5.16 -5.24
C PRO A 33 -14.19 4.75 -3.99
N GLY A 34 -13.89 5.38 -2.85
CA GLY A 34 -14.54 5.07 -1.57
C GLY A 34 -13.68 4.13 -0.70
N ILE A 35 -14.28 3.05 -0.19
CA ILE A 35 -13.61 2.03 0.65
C ILE A 35 -13.36 0.72 -0.12
N GLY A 36 -13.48 0.75 -1.44
CA GLY A 36 -13.37 -0.44 -2.30
C GLY A 36 -11.92 -0.77 -2.62
N PHE A 37 -11.60 -2.05 -2.68
CA PHE A 37 -10.29 -2.54 -3.11
C PHE A 37 -10.48 -3.73 -4.06
N ASP A 38 -9.85 -3.68 -5.23
CA ASP A 38 -9.94 -4.72 -6.25
C ASP A 38 -8.88 -5.81 -6.03
N TYR A 39 -9.23 -6.77 -5.18
CA TYR A 39 -8.36 -7.91 -4.86
C TYR A 39 -8.14 -8.85 -6.05
N GLU A 40 -9.11 -8.97 -6.96
CA GLU A 40 -9.03 -9.85 -8.13
C GLU A 40 -7.94 -9.35 -9.08
N SER A 41 -8.03 -8.08 -9.50
CA SER A 41 -7.03 -7.44 -10.35
C SER A 41 -5.62 -7.48 -9.74
N MET A 42 -5.54 -7.38 -8.40
CA MET A 42 -4.26 -7.47 -7.69
C MET A 42 -3.68 -8.88 -7.76
N MET A 43 -4.48 -9.90 -7.52
CA MET A 43 -4.04 -11.30 -7.54
C MET A 43 -3.66 -11.74 -8.95
N GLU A 44 -4.38 -11.30 -9.98
CA GLU A 44 -4.00 -11.55 -11.38
C GLU A 44 -2.64 -10.95 -11.75
N LYS A 45 -2.31 -9.76 -11.22
CA LYS A 45 -1.04 -9.08 -11.51
C LYS A 45 0.13 -9.59 -10.66
N ALA A 46 -0.17 -10.24 -9.53
CA ALA A 46 0.80 -10.83 -8.63
C ALA A 46 1.23 -12.25 -9.03
N GLY A 47 0.39 -12.96 -9.80
CA GLY A 47 0.67 -14.30 -10.34
C GLY A 47 1.60 -14.28 -11.55
#